data_AF-A0A7X7X3R2-F1
#
_entry.id   AF-A0A7X7X3R2-F1
#
_cell.length_a   1.000
_cell.length_b   1.000
_cell.length_c   1.000
_cell.angle_alpha   90.00
_cell.angle_beta   90.00
_cell.angle_gamma   90.00
#
_symmetry.space_group_name_H-M   'P 1'
#
loop_
_entity.id
_entity.type
_entity.pdbx_description
1 polymer ?
#
loop_
_entity_poly.entity_id
_entity_poly.type
_entity_poly.pdbx_seq_one_letter_code
_entity_poly.pdbx_strand_id
1 'polypeptide(L)'
;MFCTNCGKEVADGAMFCTSCGAKIDQEPAAQPATEQPANAGVPESVTASIPDTPQTASGTAPVSASDTPKKSNTGIVIIAAAAVLIVALALLLFSGGGGGYKDYKELAQAYYEAIYNQDVNAMIKLFDKDAQKELKEDKDYIEEEMEEMKEDMNDWYGRGWQRKVESGTREREDRGAYSLRITIDGKFHEYLYIKRDDKDRYYIHEDYSDF
;
A
#
# COMPACT_ATOMS: atom_id res chain seq x y z
N MET A 1 -0.41 13.79 27.88
CA MET A 1 -0.94 12.60 27.15
C MET A 1 -0.10 12.26 25.91
N PHE A 2 -0.32 11.14 25.20
CA PHE A 2 0.37 10.81 23.93
C PHE A 2 -0.61 10.80 22.75
N CYS A 3 -0.18 11.31 21.58
CA CYS A 3 -0.98 11.31 20.36
C CYS A 3 -1.18 9.88 19.85
N THR A 4 -2.43 9.45 19.68
CA THR A 4 -2.78 8.11 19.17
C THR A 4 -2.39 7.92 17.70
N ASN A 5 -2.20 9.00 16.94
CA ASN A 5 -1.83 8.94 15.53
C ASN A 5 -0.31 8.81 15.31
N CYS A 6 0.53 9.53 16.07
CA CYS A 6 1.97 9.58 15.84
C CYS A 6 2.86 9.20 17.04
N GLY A 7 2.27 8.94 18.21
CA GLY A 7 2.98 8.50 19.41
C GLY A 7 3.79 9.57 20.14
N LYS A 8 3.81 10.83 19.68
CA LYS A 8 4.51 11.91 20.40
C LYS A 8 3.70 12.41 21.58
N GLU A 9 4.41 12.93 22.58
CA GLU A 9 3.81 13.56 23.75
C GLU A 9 3.05 14.83 23.36
N VAL A 10 1.88 15.01 23.98
CA VAL A 10 0.96 16.11 23.76
C VAL A 10 0.56 16.70 25.11
N ALA A 11 0.51 18.02 25.19
CA ALA A 11 0.04 18.73 26.38
C ALA A 11 -1.42 18.39 26.70
N ASP A 12 -1.75 18.31 27.98
CA ASP A 12 -3.12 18.03 28.41
C ASP A 12 -4.04 19.20 28.01
N GLY A 13 -5.23 18.89 27.49
CA GLY A 13 -6.16 19.87 26.92
C GLY A 13 -5.83 20.36 25.51
N ALA A 14 -4.78 19.85 24.84
CA ALA A 14 -4.51 20.20 23.45
C ALA A 14 -5.60 19.64 22.51
N MET A 15 -6.09 20.48 21.60
CA MET A 15 -7.10 20.10 20.59
C MET A 15 -6.48 19.41 19.37
N PHE A 16 -5.21 19.65 19.08
CA PHE A 16 -4.47 19.11 17.95
C PHE A 16 -3.02 18.79 18.34
N CYS A 17 -2.46 17.74 17.74
CA CYS A 17 -1.06 17.37 17.88
C CYS A 17 -0.17 18.36 17.12
N THR A 18 0.74 19.02 17.82
CA THR A 18 1.72 19.95 17.22
C THR A 18 2.74 19.25 16.32
N SER A 19 2.84 17.93 16.39
CA SER A 19 3.84 17.14 15.67
C SER A 19 3.34 16.51 14.38
N CYS A 20 2.05 16.14 14.29
CA CYS A 20 1.48 15.53 13.08
C CYS A 20 0.18 16.19 12.60
N GLY A 21 -0.36 17.16 13.34
CA GLY A 21 -1.61 17.85 12.99
C GLY A 21 -2.89 17.07 13.29
N ALA A 22 -2.81 15.83 13.77
CA ALA A 22 -3.99 15.04 14.12
C ALA A 22 -4.78 15.68 15.27
N LYS A 23 -6.11 15.70 15.15
CA LYS A 23 -7.01 16.13 16.21
C LYS A 23 -6.91 15.18 17.41
N ILE A 24 -6.97 15.73 18.61
CA ILE A 24 -6.94 14.96 19.85
C ILE A 24 -8.35 14.93 20.42
N ASP A 25 -8.92 13.74 20.51
CA ASP A 25 -10.21 13.56 21.17
C ASP A 25 -9.99 13.62 22.69
N GLN A 26 -10.35 14.75 23.28
CA GLN A 26 -10.38 14.92 24.73
C GLN A 26 -11.69 14.29 25.22
N GLU A 27 -11.61 13.23 26.02
CA GLU A 27 -12.78 12.75 26.77
C GLU A 27 -13.10 13.81 27.83
N PRO A 28 -14.32 14.39 27.87
CA PRO A 28 -14.65 15.41 28.84
C PRO A 28 -14.52 14.85 30.25
N ALA A 29 -13.54 15.34 31.01
CA ALA A 29 -13.48 15.11 32.43
C ALA A 29 -14.79 15.62 33.05
N ALA A 30 -15.58 14.70 33.60
CA ALA A 30 -16.85 14.99 34.25
C ALA A 30 -16.68 16.08 35.32
N GLN A 31 -17.17 17.28 35.03
CA GLN A 31 -17.38 18.31 36.04
C GLN A 31 -18.81 18.17 36.60
N PRO A 32 -19.00 18.22 37.93
CA PRO A 32 -20.32 18.16 38.53
C PRO A 32 -21.15 19.40 38.20
N ALA A 33 -22.45 19.16 38.02
CA ALA A 33 -23.47 20.11 37.59
C ALA A 33 -23.67 21.29 38.56
N THR A 34 -23.78 22.48 38.00
CA THR A 34 -24.51 23.61 38.60
C THR A 34 -25.47 24.20 37.55
N GLU A 35 -26.66 24.52 38.02
CA GLU A 35 -27.89 24.76 37.27
C GLU A 35 -27.94 26.08 36.46
N GLN A 36 -28.75 26.03 35.41
CA GLN A 36 -29.14 26.99 34.37
C GLN A 36 -29.89 28.25 34.91
N PRO A 37 -29.92 29.42 34.21
CA PRO A 37 -31.04 29.76 33.32
C PRO A 37 -30.66 30.22 31.90
N ALA A 38 -31.57 29.89 30.98
CA ALA A 38 -31.58 30.13 29.55
C ALA A 38 -31.69 31.62 29.15
N ASN A 39 -31.18 31.96 27.96
CA ASN A 39 -31.80 33.00 27.14
C ASN A 39 -31.62 32.72 25.65
N ALA A 40 -32.71 32.89 24.92
CA ALA A 40 -32.85 32.74 23.49
C ALA A 40 -32.45 34.03 22.77
N GLY A 41 -31.86 33.93 21.59
CA GLY A 41 -31.68 35.08 20.70
C GLY A 41 -30.76 34.81 19.52
N VAL A 42 -31.35 34.57 18.35
CA VAL A 42 -30.76 34.83 17.03
C VAL A 42 -31.38 36.17 16.58
N PRO A 43 -30.63 37.15 16.03
CA PRO A 43 -30.46 37.22 14.57
C PRO A 43 -29.12 37.80 14.04
N GLU A 44 -28.69 37.21 12.93
CA GLU A 44 -28.31 37.76 11.61
C GLU A 44 -27.59 39.13 11.41
N SER A 45 -26.70 39.10 10.40
CA SER A 45 -26.08 40.19 9.61
C SER A 45 -24.88 40.91 10.26
N VAL A 46 -23.83 41.38 9.57
CA VAL A 46 -23.68 42.07 8.27
C VAL A 46 -22.16 42.08 7.93
N THR A 47 -21.72 41.76 6.70
CA THR A 47 -21.31 42.70 5.61
C THR A 47 -19.80 42.97 5.45
N ALA A 48 -19.38 42.88 4.17
CA ALA A 48 -18.35 43.63 3.44
C ALA A 48 -16.84 43.36 3.63
N SER A 49 -16.25 42.68 2.63
CA SER A 49 -15.57 43.28 1.45
C SER A 49 -14.35 44.23 1.58
N ILE A 50 -13.21 43.73 1.02
CA ILE A 50 -12.08 44.35 0.24
C ILE A 50 -11.16 45.41 0.89
N PRO A 51 -9.94 45.76 0.38
CA PRO A 51 -9.19 45.29 -0.81
C PRO A 51 -7.65 45.10 -0.70
N ASP A 52 -7.11 44.52 -1.79
CA ASP A 52 -5.80 44.66 -2.45
C ASP A 52 -4.57 45.26 -1.73
N THR A 53 -3.44 44.57 -1.90
CA THR A 53 -2.15 45.24 -2.06
C THR A 53 -1.30 44.49 -3.09
N PRO A 54 -1.10 45.05 -4.30
CA PRO A 54 -0.02 44.67 -5.20
C PRO A 54 1.18 45.60 -4.99
N GLN A 55 2.40 45.08 -5.13
CA GLN A 55 3.67 45.73 -5.55
C GLN A 55 4.87 45.00 -4.89
N THR A 56 6.10 44.85 -5.43
CA THR A 56 6.75 45.05 -6.75
C THR A 56 8.21 44.57 -6.59
N ALA A 57 8.87 44.34 -7.73
CA ALA A 57 10.32 44.31 -8.01
C ALA A 57 10.99 42.93 -7.92
N SER A 58 11.36 42.30 -9.04
CA SER A 58 12.40 42.69 -10.03
C SER A 58 13.81 42.71 -9.43
N GLY A 59 14.56 41.64 -9.70
CA GLY A 59 16.00 41.53 -9.49
C GLY A 59 16.58 40.55 -10.52
N THR A 60 16.95 41.09 -11.68
CA THR A 60 17.79 40.44 -12.70
C THR A 60 19.19 40.14 -12.19
N ALA A 61 19.71 38.95 -12.48
CA ALA A 61 21.14 38.71 -12.64
C ALA A 61 21.37 37.70 -13.78
N PRO A 62 22.19 38.02 -14.80
CA PRO A 62 22.53 37.09 -15.87
C PRO A 62 23.93 36.47 -15.70
N VAL A 63 24.15 35.45 -16.52
CA VAL A 63 25.40 34.80 -16.97
C VAL A 63 26.09 33.80 -16.05
N SER A 64 26.06 32.54 -16.49
CA SER A 64 27.26 31.71 -16.64
C SER A 64 26.96 30.59 -17.62
N ALA A 65 27.43 30.77 -18.86
CA ALA A 65 27.71 29.70 -19.79
C ALA A 65 29.21 29.72 -20.04
N SER A 66 29.88 28.59 -19.85
CA SER A 66 31.02 28.20 -20.68
C SER A 66 31.34 26.71 -20.46
N ASP A 67 31.10 25.98 -21.53
CA ASP A 67 31.99 24.98 -22.15
C ASP A 67 32.31 23.67 -21.43
N THR A 68 31.67 22.62 -21.97
CA THR A 68 32.06 21.21 -22.04
C THR A 68 33.56 20.96 -22.21
N PRO A 69 34.02 19.78 -21.74
CA PRO A 69 34.57 18.84 -22.71
C PRO A 69 34.00 17.42 -22.60
N LYS A 70 33.71 16.92 -23.80
CA LYS A 70 33.35 15.56 -24.23
C LYS A 70 34.32 14.50 -23.67
N LYS A 71 33.80 13.42 -23.08
CA LYS A 71 34.50 12.13 -23.00
C LYS A 71 33.55 11.00 -23.40
N SER A 72 33.87 10.41 -24.55
CA SER A 72 33.30 9.16 -25.03
C SER A 72 33.96 7.97 -24.30
N ASN A 73 33.21 6.88 -24.13
CA ASN A 73 33.49 5.58 -24.74
C ASN A 73 32.58 4.48 -24.16
N THR A 74 31.83 3.85 -25.08
CA THR A 74 31.78 2.40 -25.31
C THR A 74 31.72 1.47 -24.10
N GLY A 75 30.56 0.83 -23.90
CA GLY A 75 30.47 -0.36 -23.05
C GLY A 75 29.09 -0.75 -22.52
N ILE A 76 28.01 -0.68 -23.31
CA ILE A 76 26.70 -1.24 -22.91
C ILE A 76 26.34 -2.37 -23.87
N VAL A 77 26.86 -3.58 -23.61
CA VAL A 77 26.35 -4.81 -24.26
C VAL A 77 26.21 -6.00 -23.27
N ILE A 78 26.64 -5.91 -22.01
CA ILE A 78 26.60 -7.08 -21.09
C ILE A 78 25.45 -7.03 -20.06
N ILE A 79 24.80 -5.88 -19.84
CA ILE A 79 23.72 -5.77 -18.84
C ILE A 79 22.45 -6.52 -19.28
N ALA A 80 22.15 -6.53 -20.59
CA ALA A 80 20.99 -7.26 -21.10
C ALA A 80 21.14 -8.76 -20.91
N ALA A 81 22.32 -9.35 -21.11
CA ALA A 81 22.53 -10.78 -20.92
C ALA A 81 22.47 -11.19 -19.44
N ALA A 82 23.00 -10.37 -18.53
CA ALA A 82 22.91 -10.64 -17.09
C ALA A 82 21.49 -10.45 -16.56
N ALA A 83 20.77 -9.40 -16.99
CA ALA A 83 19.37 -9.21 -16.64
C ALA A 83 18.47 -10.31 -17.25
N VAL A 84 18.71 -10.71 -18.50
CA VAL A 84 17.98 -11.83 -19.14
C VAL A 84 18.36 -13.16 -18.49
N LEU A 85 19.59 -13.38 -18.05
CA LEU A 85 19.98 -14.58 -17.30
C LEU A 85 19.41 -14.58 -15.89
N ILE A 86 19.34 -13.45 -15.19
CA ILE A 86 18.70 -13.35 -13.87
C ILE A 86 17.19 -13.50 -14.01
N VAL A 87 16.57 -12.90 -15.03
CA VAL A 87 15.15 -13.09 -15.33
C VAL A 87 14.90 -14.52 -15.80
N ALA A 88 15.74 -15.12 -16.63
CA ALA A 88 15.61 -16.52 -17.04
C ALA A 88 15.91 -17.49 -15.89
N LEU A 89 16.81 -17.16 -14.95
CA LEU A 89 17.10 -17.96 -13.77
C LEU A 89 16.01 -17.81 -12.71
N ALA A 90 15.49 -16.59 -12.50
CA ALA A 90 14.30 -16.34 -11.70
C ALA A 90 13.11 -17.10 -12.31
N LEU A 91 12.88 -16.95 -13.62
CA LEU A 91 11.90 -17.74 -14.35
C LEU A 91 12.20 -19.22 -14.14
N LEU A 92 13.41 -19.76 -14.35
CA LEU A 92 13.72 -21.19 -14.12
C LEU A 92 13.54 -21.65 -12.66
N LEU A 93 13.79 -20.79 -11.66
CA LEU A 93 13.55 -21.05 -10.24
C LEU A 93 12.05 -20.97 -9.88
N PHE A 94 11.26 -20.18 -10.62
CA PHE A 94 9.80 -20.06 -10.49
C PHE A 94 9.02 -20.91 -11.52
N SER A 95 9.72 -21.59 -12.43
CA SER A 95 9.19 -22.35 -13.58
C SER A 95 9.22 -23.85 -13.32
N GLY A 96 9.63 -24.25 -12.12
CA GLY A 96 9.46 -25.59 -11.57
C GLY A 96 8.05 -25.86 -11.05
N GLY A 97 7.08 -25.99 -11.97
CA GLY A 97 5.91 -26.85 -11.84
C GLY A 97 5.03 -26.73 -10.59
N GLY A 98 4.14 -25.73 -10.54
CA GLY A 98 2.86 -25.74 -9.77
C GLY A 98 2.89 -26.43 -8.41
N GLY A 99 3.95 -26.19 -7.65
CA GLY A 99 4.32 -26.99 -6.49
C GLY A 99 3.84 -26.42 -5.16
N GLY A 100 3.29 -25.20 -5.12
CA GLY A 100 3.08 -24.47 -3.86
C GLY A 100 4.40 -23.97 -3.26
N TYR A 101 4.31 -23.00 -2.36
CA TYR A 101 5.48 -22.36 -1.73
C TYR A 101 5.84 -23.04 -0.41
N LYS A 102 7.12 -23.13 -0.07
CA LYS A 102 7.54 -23.63 1.25
C LYS A 102 7.46 -22.57 2.33
N ASP A 103 7.63 -21.31 1.95
CA ASP A 103 7.47 -20.16 2.83
C ASP A 103 6.22 -19.37 2.42
N TYR A 104 5.32 -19.15 3.37
CA TYR A 104 4.09 -18.40 3.13
C TYR A 104 4.34 -16.92 2.88
N LYS A 105 5.48 -16.37 3.35
CA LYS A 105 5.85 -14.98 3.08
C LYS A 105 6.26 -14.79 1.64
N GLU A 106 6.97 -15.77 1.07
CA GLU A 106 7.31 -15.79 -0.35
C GLU A 106 6.05 -15.91 -1.22
N LEU A 107 5.07 -16.73 -0.81
CA LEU A 107 3.76 -16.80 -1.46
C LEU A 107 3.05 -15.44 -1.47
N ALA A 108 2.96 -14.79 -0.30
CA ALA A 108 2.32 -13.49 -0.17
C ALA A 108 3.02 -12.44 -1.04
N GLN A 109 4.36 -12.42 -1.05
CA GLN A 109 5.13 -11.52 -1.92
C GLN A 109 4.83 -11.78 -3.40
N ALA A 110 4.79 -13.06 -3.82
CA ALA A 110 4.51 -13.43 -5.19
C ALA A 110 3.10 -13.03 -5.65
N TYR A 111 2.11 -13.02 -4.75
CA TYR A 111 0.76 -12.53 -5.02
C TYR A 111 0.75 -11.07 -5.43
N TYR A 112 1.35 -10.20 -4.61
CA TYR A 112 1.42 -8.78 -4.92
C TYR A 112 2.35 -8.46 -6.09
N GLU A 113 3.41 -9.25 -6.30
CA GLU A 113 4.25 -9.12 -7.49
C GLU A 113 3.49 -9.49 -8.77
N ALA A 114 2.64 -10.51 -8.73
CA ALA A 114 1.80 -10.86 -9.87
C ALA A 114 0.84 -9.70 -10.21
N ILE A 115 0.16 -9.12 -9.21
CA ILE A 115 -0.71 -7.93 -9.40
C ILE A 115 0.08 -6.77 -10.01
N TYR A 116 1.20 -6.40 -9.39
CA TYR A 116 2.01 -5.27 -9.85
C TYR A 116 2.50 -5.44 -11.29
N ASN A 117 2.92 -6.65 -11.66
CA ASN A 117 3.40 -6.96 -13.00
C ASN A 117 2.28 -7.30 -14.00
N GLN A 118 1.03 -7.38 -13.54
CA GLN A 118 -0.11 -7.90 -14.31
C GLN A 118 0.20 -9.27 -14.95
N ASP A 119 0.87 -10.15 -14.21
CA ASP A 119 1.20 -11.50 -14.68
C ASP A 119 0.13 -12.51 -14.26
N VAL A 120 -0.91 -12.63 -15.10
CA VAL A 120 -2.05 -13.55 -14.92
C VAL A 120 -1.58 -15.00 -14.72
N ASN A 121 -0.56 -15.45 -15.45
CA ASN A 121 -0.08 -16.82 -15.31
C ASN A 121 0.67 -17.04 -14.00
N ALA A 122 1.41 -16.04 -13.52
CA ALA A 122 2.02 -16.08 -12.19
C ALA A 122 0.94 -16.11 -11.11
N MET A 123 -0.08 -15.25 -11.20
CA MET A 123 -1.22 -15.21 -10.28
C MET A 123 -1.89 -16.58 -10.17
N ILE A 124 -2.31 -17.16 -11.30
CA ILE A 124 -2.97 -18.48 -11.35
C ILE A 124 -2.12 -19.56 -10.66
N LYS A 125 -0.78 -19.52 -10.81
CA LYS A 125 0.11 -20.53 -10.22
C LYS A 125 0.18 -20.49 -8.68
N LEU A 126 -0.27 -19.41 -8.06
CA LEU A 126 -0.26 -19.25 -6.59
C LEU A 126 -1.36 -20.06 -5.92
N PHE A 127 -2.37 -20.46 -6.68
CA PHE A 127 -3.47 -21.30 -6.23
C PHE A 127 -3.12 -22.78 -6.39
N ASP A 128 -3.86 -23.67 -5.72
CA ASP A 128 -3.66 -25.12 -5.88
C ASP A 128 -4.14 -25.62 -7.26
N LYS A 129 -3.97 -26.92 -7.51
CA LYS A 129 -4.23 -27.49 -8.84
C LYS A 129 -5.70 -27.54 -9.25
N ASP A 130 -6.62 -27.56 -8.31
CA ASP A 130 -8.05 -27.59 -8.59
C ASP A 130 -8.54 -26.18 -8.91
N ALA A 131 -8.23 -25.21 -8.05
CA ALA A 131 -8.40 -23.77 -8.30
C ALA A 131 -7.80 -23.32 -9.65
N GLN A 132 -6.57 -23.76 -9.96
CA GLN A 132 -5.89 -23.49 -11.22
C GLN A 132 -6.63 -23.97 -12.48
N LYS A 133 -7.61 -24.88 -12.38
CA LYS A 133 -8.39 -25.31 -13.55
C LYS A 133 -9.44 -24.27 -13.88
N GLU A 134 -10.17 -23.83 -12.86
CA GLU A 134 -11.24 -22.83 -12.96
C GLU A 134 -10.66 -21.47 -13.39
N LEU A 135 -9.63 -20.99 -12.69
CA LEU A 135 -8.96 -19.72 -13.02
C LEU A 135 -8.35 -19.68 -14.44
N LYS A 136 -8.03 -20.83 -15.05
CA LYS A 136 -7.52 -20.85 -16.44
C LYS A 136 -8.60 -20.68 -17.48
N GLU A 137 -9.85 -20.93 -17.13
CA GLU A 137 -10.99 -20.67 -18.00
C GLU A 137 -11.34 -19.17 -17.98
N ASP A 138 -11.05 -18.48 -16.87
CA ASP A 138 -11.40 -17.08 -16.62
C ASP A 138 -10.21 -16.09 -16.72
N LYS A 139 -9.24 -16.35 -17.60
CA LYS A 139 -8.02 -15.53 -17.69
C LYS A 139 -8.27 -14.07 -18.00
N ASP A 140 -9.21 -13.79 -18.90
CA ASP A 140 -9.53 -12.42 -19.32
C ASP A 140 -10.16 -11.64 -18.16
N TYR A 141 -11.02 -12.28 -17.37
CA TYR A 141 -11.58 -11.71 -16.15
C TYR A 141 -10.50 -11.43 -15.10
N ILE A 142 -9.57 -12.37 -14.89
CA ILE A 142 -8.44 -12.17 -13.97
C ILE A 142 -7.53 -11.02 -14.45
N GLU A 143 -7.33 -10.86 -15.77
CA GLU A 143 -6.55 -9.77 -16.32
C GLU A 143 -7.18 -8.41 -16.01
N GLU A 144 -8.50 -8.27 -16.22
CA GLU A 144 -9.28 -7.08 -15.90
C GLU A 144 -9.20 -6.74 -14.40
N GLU A 145 -9.48 -7.70 -13.52
CA GLU A 145 -9.42 -7.51 -12.06
C GLU A 145 -8.01 -7.13 -11.58
N MET A 146 -6.96 -7.71 -12.17
CA MET A 146 -5.57 -7.35 -11.85
C MET A 146 -5.19 -5.95 -12.31
N GLU A 147 -5.75 -5.48 -13.42
CA GLU A 147 -5.59 -4.10 -13.87
C GLU A 147 -6.23 -3.13 -12.88
N GLU A 148 -7.50 -3.37 -12.51
CA GLU A 148 -8.23 -2.56 -11.53
C GLU A 148 -7.50 -2.53 -10.17
N MET A 149 -7.11 -3.70 -9.64
CA MET A 149 -6.34 -3.79 -8.39
C MET A 149 -5.03 -3.00 -8.47
N LYS A 150 -4.32 -3.06 -9.59
CA LYS A 150 -3.05 -2.33 -9.74
C LYS A 150 -3.28 -0.82 -9.78
N GLU A 151 -4.33 -0.35 -10.46
CA GLU A 151 -4.71 1.06 -10.49
C GLU A 151 -5.03 1.55 -9.07
N ASP A 152 -5.91 0.86 -8.36
CA ASP A 152 -6.27 1.19 -6.97
C ASP A 152 -5.04 1.21 -6.06
N MET A 153 -4.16 0.21 -6.16
CA MET A 153 -2.95 0.16 -5.34
C MET A 153 -1.97 1.28 -5.68
N ASN A 154 -1.88 1.70 -6.94
CA ASN A 154 -1.08 2.86 -7.33
C ASN A 154 -1.68 4.17 -6.79
N ASP A 155 -3.00 4.30 -6.77
CA ASP A 155 -3.68 5.48 -6.23
C ASP A 155 -3.52 5.58 -4.72
N TRP A 156 -3.61 4.46 -4.01
CA TRP A 156 -3.55 4.43 -2.55
C TRP A 156 -2.13 4.53 -1.99
N TYR A 157 -1.18 3.84 -2.63
CA TYR A 157 0.18 3.67 -2.09
C TYR A 157 1.29 4.29 -2.96
N GLY A 158 0.93 4.76 -4.16
CA GLY A 158 1.87 5.29 -5.15
C GLY A 158 2.61 4.20 -5.93
N ARG A 159 3.35 4.62 -6.96
CA ARG A 159 4.17 3.71 -7.76
C ARG A 159 5.23 3.00 -6.91
N GLY A 160 5.43 1.71 -7.18
CA GLY A 160 6.45 0.92 -6.48
C GLY A 160 5.99 0.37 -5.12
N TRP A 161 4.68 0.39 -4.85
CA TRP A 161 4.07 -0.08 -3.60
C TRP A 161 4.42 -1.54 -3.26
N GLN A 162 4.62 -2.40 -4.24
CA GLN A 162 4.93 -3.82 -4.08
C GLN A 162 6.25 -4.08 -3.34
N ARG A 163 7.17 -3.10 -3.33
CA ARG A 163 8.42 -3.17 -2.58
C ARG A 163 8.26 -2.88 -1.09
N LYS A 164 7.09 -2.38 -0.70
CA LYS A 164 6.73 -2.01 0.67
C LYS A 164 5.74 -2.99 1.28
N VAL A 165 5.43 -4.08 0.58
CA VAL A 165 4.57 -5.16 1.06
C VAL A 165 5.31 -5.93 2.14
N GLU A 166 4.64 -6.12 3.26
CA GLU A 166 5.11 -6.93 4.37
C GLU A 166 3.98 -7.87 4.82
N SER A 167 4.32 -9.14 5.00
CA SER A 167 3.42 -10.15 5.55
C SER A 167 3.74 -10.45 7.02
N GLY A 168 2.69 -10.40 7.85
CA GLY A 168 2.78 -10.70 9.27
C GLY A 168 3.02 -12.18 9.59
N THR A 169 2.83 -12.55 10.86
CA THR A 169 2.72 -13.95 11.23
C THR A 169 1.41 -14.53 10.71
N ARG A 170 1.40 -15.82 10.38
CA ARG A 170 0.16 -16.52 10.04
C ARG A 170 -0.68 -16.77 11.29
N GLU A 171 -1.97 -16.52 11.19
CA GLU A 171 -2.97 -16.86 12.20
C GLU A 171 -3.80 -18.03 11.69
N ARG A 172 -4.14 -18.98 12.57
CA ARG A 172 -4.90 -20.17 12.17
C ARG A 172 -6.37 -19.80 12.12
N GLU A 173 -7.00 -20.10 11.00
CA GLU A 173 -8.44 -19.98 10.81
C GLU A 173 -9.14 -21.35 10.89
N ASP A 174 -10.45 -21.33 10.76
CA ASP A 174 -11.26 -22.54 10.65
C ASP A 174 -10.90 -23.35 9.39
N ARG A 175 -11.27 -24.64 9.42
CA ARG A 175 -11.12 -25.59 8.29
C ARG A 175 -9.70 -25.71 7.73
N GLY A 176 -8.67 -25.30 8.49
CA GLY A 176 -7.26 -25.47 8.12
C GLY A 176 -6.69 -24.36 7.25
N ALA A 177 -7.42 -23.26 7.07
CA ALA A 177 -6.91 -22.04 6.46
C ALA A 177 -6.04 -21.23 7.45
N TYR A 178 -5.30 -20.28 6.91
CA TYR A 178 -4.56 -19.28 7.69
C TYR A 178 -4.79 -17.90 7.09
N SER A 179 -4.86 -16.88 7.93
CA SER A 179 -4.85 -15.49 7.51
C SER A 179 -3.45 -14.89 7.71
N LEU A 180 -3.06 -14.02 6.79
CA LEU A 180 -1.86 -13.22 6.86
C LEU A 180 -2.25 -11.75 6.91
N ARG A 181 -1.88 -11.07 7.99
CA ARG A 181 -2.01 -9.61 8.02
C ARG A 181 -1.02 -9.00 7.04
N ILE A 182 -1.51 -8.35 5.98
CA ILE A 182 -0.67 -7.65 5.02
C ILE A 182 -0.61 -6.17 5.36
N THR A 183 0.60 -5.63 5.34
CA THR A 183 0.83 -4.19 5.44
C THR A 183 1.59 -3.67 4.23
N ILE A 184 1.25 -2.46 3.81
CA ILE A 184 1.92 -1.74 2.74
C ILE A 184 2.28 -0.36 3.28
N ASP A 185 3.58 -0.03 3.25
CA ASP A 185 4.10 1.21 3.82
C ASP A 185 3.74 1.37 5.32
N GLY A 186 3.81 0.25 6.05
CA GLY A 186 3.46 0.17 7.48
C GLY A 186 1.97 0.27 7.81
N LYS A 187 1.08 0.45 6.82
CA LYS A 187 -0.37 0.51 6.99
C LYS A 187 -1.00 -0.83 6.69
N PHE A 188 -2.02 -1.21 7.48
CA PHE A 188 -2.83 -2.38 7.17
C PHE A 188 -3.50 -2.22 5.81
N HIS A 189 -3.39 -3.25 4.96
CA HIS A 189 -4.06 -3.31 3.67
C HIS A 189 -5.21 -4.30 3.73
N GLU A 190 -4.92 -5.57 4.04
CA GLU A 190 -5.91 -6.65 4.07
C GLU A 190 -5.41 -7.85 4.89
N TYR A 191 -6.29 -8.84 5.05
CA TYR A 191 -5.91 -10.19 5.42
C TYR A 191 -5.88 -11.06 4.16
N LEU A 192 -4.69 -11.56 3.81
CA LEU A 192 -4.53 -12.51 2.71
C LEU A 192 -4.70 -13.94 3.24
N TYR A 193 -5.63 -14.69 2.66
CA TYR A 193 -5.92 -16.05 3.08
C TYR A 193 -5.12 -17.07 2.30
N ILE A 194 -4.55 -18.02 3.04
CA ILE A 194 -3.72 -19.09 2.49
C ILE A 194 -4.16 -20.43 3.05
N LYS A 195 -3.88 -21.49 2.31
CA LYS A 195 -4.00 -22.87 2.79
C LYS A 195 -2.69 -23.61 2.67
N ARG A 196 -2.59 -24.70 3.42
CA ARG A 196 -1.40 -25.54 3.47
C ARG A 196 -1.75 -26.99 3.22
N ASP A 197 -1.06 -27.63 2.29
CA ASP A 197 -1.28 -29.04 1.99
C ASP A 197 -0.53 -29.99 2.95
N ASP A 198 -0.69 -31.29 2.71
CA ASP A 198 -0.06 -32.38 3.47
C ASP A 198 1.47 -32.44 3.34
N LYS A 199 2.03 -31.73 2.34
CA LYS A 199 3.46 -31.65 2.04
C LYS A 199 4.09 -30.34 2.52
N ASP A 200 3.39 -29.60 3.38
CA ASP A 200 3.82 -28.30 3.94
C ASP A 200 4.04 -27.24 2.85
N ARG A 201 3.17 -27.22 1.84
CA ARG A 201 3.20 -26.27 0.72
C ARG A 201 2.01 -25.33 0.82
N TYR A 202 2.28 -24.05 0.65
CA TYR A 202 1.33 -22.95 0.77
C TYR A 202 0.77 -22.53 -0.59
N TYR A 203 -0.51 -22.19 -0.59
CA TYR A 203 -1.27 -21.70 -1.73
C TYR A 203 -2.22 -20.58 -1.29
N ILE A 204 -2.57 -19.67 -2.20
CA ILE A 204 -3.68 -18.73 -1.97
C ILE A 204 -4.98 -19.52 -1.83
N HIS A 205 -5.86 -19.07 -0.94
CA HIS A 205 -7.17 -19.66 -0.72
C HIS A 205 -8.26 -18.76 -1.31
N GLU A 206 -9.05 -19.30 -2.25
CA GLU A 206 -10.12 -18.56 -2.97
C GLU A 206 -11.36 -18.28 -2.11
N ASP A 207 -11.70 -19.18 -1.19
CA ASP A 207 -12.93 -19.11 -0.42
C ASP A 207 -12.76 -18.34 0.90
N TYR A 208 -13.22 -17.10 0.93
CA TYR A 208 -13.59 -16.42 2.19
C TYR A 208 -15.04 -15.95 2.24
N SER A 209 -15.83 -16.13 1.17
CA SER A 209 -17.25 -15.71 1.12
C SER A 209 -18.22 -16.64 1.86
N ASP A 210 -17.75 -17.75 2.44
CA ASP A 210 -18.56 -18.76 3.13
C ASP A 210 -18.53 -18.66 4.69
N PHE A 211 -18.04 -17.54 5.24
CA PHE A 211 -17.96 -17.28 6.69
C PHE A 211 -19.05 -16.33 7.20
#